data_AF-A0A958LAV4-F1
#
_entry.id   AF-A0A958LAV4-F1
#
_cell.length_a   1.000
_cell.length_b   1.000
_cell.length_c   1.000
_cell.angle_alpha   90.00
_cell.angle_beta   90.00
_cell.angle_gamma   90.00
#
_symmetry.space_group_name_H-M   'P 1'
#
loop_
_entity.id
_entity.type
_entity.pdbx_description
1 polymer ?
#
loop_
_entity_poly.entity_id
_entity_poly.type
_entity_poly.pdbx_seq_one_letter_code
_entity_poly.pdbx_strand_id
1 'polypeptide(L)'
;MSILTRIGLKAIIVPALVMGLGGCGASSTNNQGTSVLGLGYFDDGTGEAGDAGTVVFLEETIPGGQGVFPLFVPVDKDPETSGIQGGYVGVENRLTEQFIRTIRHDCDYIVPGSDPALDIPSDSWNFTAVIPPATVDEDTGQITGSTTYTQVQIVSNQVVQFLNVNRNLLPELPFRLTAICNVVAVSQAGDTFVTNDMLYQVIFTNEPSCRGVAASVGCSSATGAGPFVTGVGTGGNLVTFGDPDPETTTSGDTTTSSSSSSGAAAS
;
A
#
# COMPACT_ATOMS: atom_id res chain seq x y z
N MET A 1 -30.98 33.16 73.89
CA MET A 1 -30.24 34.43 73.97
C MET A 1 -28.88 34.13 74.54
N SER A 2 -27.83 34.54 73.83
CA SER A 2 -26.40 34.46 74.15
C SER A 2 -25.71 33.08 74.06
N ILE A 3 -24.46 32.92 73.59
CA ILE A 3 -23.57 33.58 72.62
C ILE A 3 -22.18 32.91 72.80
N LEU A 4 -21.46 32.70 71.69
CA LEU A 4 -20.00 32.54 71.54
C LEU A 4 -19.25 31.26 72.02
N THR A 5 -18.69 30.59 71.01
CA THR A 5 -17.25 30.30 70.81
C THR A 5 -16.54 29.22 71.65
N ARG A 6 -16.16 28.12 70.98
CA ARG A 6 -14.81 27.55 71.11
C ARG A 6 -14.25 27.06 69.77
N ILE A 7 -13.09 27.62 69.48
CA ILE A 7 -12.09 27.28 68.46
C ILE A 7 -11.68 25.82 68.58
N GLY A 8 -11.52 25.13 67.45
CA GLY A 8 -11.04 23.75 67.37
C GLY A 8 -10.41 23.45 66.02
N LEU A 9 -9.29 24.11 65.73
CA LEU A 9 -8.37 23.78 64.66
C LEU A 9 -7.89 22.32 64.83
N LYS A 10 -8.29 21.43 63.92
CA LYS A 10 -7.58 20.16 63.67
C LYS A 10 -7.38 19.97 62.17
N ALA A 11 -6.29 20.56 61.70
CA ALA A 11 -5.60 20.11 60.51
C ALA A 11 -5.01 18.71 60.76
N ILE A 12 -5.48 17.71 60.02
CA ILE A 12 -4.84 16.41 59.79
C ILE A 12 -5.26 16.03 58.35
N ILE A 13 -4.46 16.36 57.33
CA ILE A 13 -3.37 15.54 56.76
C ILE A 13 -3.93 14.29 56.03
N VAL A 14 -3.70 14.25 54.70
CA VAL A 14 -3.77 13.11 53.74
C VAL A 14 -5.17 12.84 53.14
N PRO A 15 -5.36 13.11 51.83
CA PRO A 15 -4.82 12.20 50.82
C PRO A 15 -4.03 12.91 49.71
N ALA A 16 -2.73 13.10 49.98
CA ALA A 16 -1.70 13.13 48.94
C ALA A 16 -1.35 11.68 48.53
N LEU A 17 -2.35 10.92 48.10
CA LEU A 17 -2.23 9.52 47.65
C LEU A 17 -3.06 9.28 46.37
N VAL A 18 -3.05 10.27 45.46
CA VAL A 18 -3.54 10.12 44.07
C VAL A 18 -2.53 10.73 43.09
N MET A 19 -1.23 10.61 43.39
CA MET A 19 -0.13 10.94 42.46
C MET A 19 0.98 9.87 42.49
N GLY A 20 0.63 8.65 42.91
CA GLY A 20 1.56 7.53 43.14
C GLY A 20 1.34 6.30 42.26
N LEU A 21 0.64 6.45 41.14
CA LEU A 21 0.76 5.55 39.99
C LEU A 21 1.29 6.44 38.87
N GLY A 22 2.57 6.82 38.85
CA GLY A 22 3.63 5.82 38.77
C GLY A 22 3.57 5.03 37.46
N GLY A 23 2.73 5.43 36.51
CA GLY A 23 2.87 5.05 35.12
C GLY A 23 4.18 5.62 34.63
N CYS A 24 5.24 4.81 34.67
CA CYS A 24 6.35 4.89 33.74
C CYS A 24 5.78 4.67 32.35
N GLY A 25 5.03 5.66 31.84
CA GLY A 25 4.76 5.84 30.43
C GLY A 25 6.08 6.27 29.83
N ALA A 26 6.99 5.31 29.66
CA ALA A 26 7.98 5.38 28.62
C ALA A 26 7.20 5.38 27.30
N SER A 27 6.59 6.53 26.99
CA SER A 27 6.31 6.91 25.61
C SER A 27 7.67 7.12 24.97
N SER A 28 8.31 5.98 24.66
CA SER A 28 9.21 5.83 23.55
C SER A 28 8.38 6.08 22.29
N THR A 29 7.91 7.32 22.12
CA THR A 29 7.55 7.82 20.81
C THR A 29 8.84 7.80 20.02
N ASN A 30 8.92 6.78 19.17
CA ASN A 30 9.94 6.59 18.16
C ASN A 30 10.02 7.86 17.28
N ASN A 31 10.84 8.81 17.71
CA ASN A 31 11.16 10.04 16.97
C ASN A 31 12.52 9.91 16.24
N GLN A 32 13.02 8.69 16.03
CA GLN A 32 14.40 8.39 15.57
C GLN A 32 14.42 7.58 14.26
N GLY A 33 13.46 7.82 13.37
CA GLY A 33 13.34 7.09 12.11
C GLY A 33 12.64 5.74 12.31
N THR A 34 11.86 5.33 11.32
CA THR A 34 11.10 4.09 11.38
C THR A 34 12.04 2.90 11.63
N SER A 35 11.83 2.17 12.73
CA SER A 35 12.66 1.02 13.11
C SER A 35 12.52 -0.13 12.12
N VAL A 36 11.38 -0.17 11.42
CA VAL A 36 11.06 -1.10 10.34
C VAL A 36 10.46 -0.29 9.19
N LEU A 37 10.94 -0.50 7.97
CA LEU A 37 10.50 0.22 6.78
C LEU A 37 10.00 -0.76 5.71
N GLY A 38 8.88 -0.42 5.06
CA GLY A 38 8.40 -1.09 3.87
C GLY A 38 9.02 -0.43 2.65
N LEU A 39 9.79 -1.20 1.87
CA LEU A 39 10.52 -0.71 0.71
C LEU A 39 9.67 -0.64 -0.57
N GLY A 40 8.48 -1.23 -0.54
CA GLY A 40 7.60 -1.39 -1.70
C GLY A 40 7.68 -2.79 -2.29
N TYR A 41 7.33 -2.89 -3.57
CA TYR A 41 7.24 -4.14 -4.30
C TYR A 41 8.32 -4.23 -5.37
N PHE A 42 8.80 -5.44 -5.63
CA PHE A 42 9.93 -5.74 -6.48
C PHE A 42 9.62 -6.91 -7.42
N ASP A 43 10.20 -6.92 -8.61
CA ASP A 43 9.95 -7.96 -9.60
C ASP A 43 10.51 -9.33 -9.17
N ASP A 44 11.62 -9.31 -8.40
CA ASP A 44 12.32 -10.49 -7.92
C ASP A 44 12.72 -10.41 -6.43
N GLY A 45 13.24 -11.54 -5.92
CA GLY A 45 13.69 -11.66 -4.53
C GLY A 45 15.05 -11.02 -4.24
N THR A 46 15.67 -10.35 -5.22
CA THR A 46 16.96 -9.67 -5.06
C THR A 46 16.81 -8.17 -4.81
N GLY A 47 15.65 -7.60 -5.16
CA GLY A 47 15.34 -6.19 -4.97
C GLY A 47 15.90 -5.27 -6.06
N GLU A 48 16.32 -5.82 -7.20
CA GLU A 48 16.96 -5.06 -8.28
C GLU A 48 16.01 -4.16 -9.09
N ALA A 49 14.75 -4.58 -9.25
CA ALA A 49 13.74 -3.84 -10.01
C ALA A 49 12.44 -3.69 -9.20
N GLY A 50 11.89 -2.47 -9.17
CA GLY A 50 10.61 -2.20 -8.53
C GLY A 50 9.43 -2.67 -9.38
N ASP A 51 8.51 -3.40 -8.77
CA ASP A 51 7.23 -3.80 -9.38
C ASP A 51 6.17 -2.76 -9.02
N ALA A 52 5.69 -2.02 -10.02
CA ALA A 52 4.65 -1.00 -9.83
C ALA A 52 3.22 -1.56 -9.97
N GLY A 53 3.07 -2.81 -10.41
CA GLY A 53 1.76 -3.39 -10.63
C GLY A 53 1.66 -4.42 -11.73
N THR A 54 0.50 -5.08 -11.76
CA THR A 54 0.18 -6.15 -12.72
C THR A 54 -1.14 -5.89 -13.44
N VAL A 55 -1.25 -6.41 -14.67
CA VAL A 55 -2.48 -6.37 -15.45
C VAL A 55 -3.19 -7.71 -15.35
N VAL A 56 -4.43 -7.67 -14.87
CA VAL A 56 -5.28 -8.85 -14.63
C VAL A 56 -6.51 -8.79 -15.54
N PHE A 57 -6.88 -9.96 -16.02
CA PHE A 57 -8.12 -10.13 -16.76
C PHE A 57 -9.26 -10.37 -15.77
N LEU A 58 -10.27 -9.51 -15.77
CA LEU A 58 -11.48 -9.78 -15.00
C LEU A 58 -12.38 -10.69 -15.85
N GLU A 59 -12.23 -12.01 -15.68
CA GLU A 59 -13.06 -12.98 -16.40
C GLU A 59 -14.51 -12.89 -15.89
N GLU A 60 -15.43 -12.64 -16.82
CA GLU A 60 -16.87 -12.74 -16.59
C GLU A 60 -17.22 -14.22 -16.39
N THR A 61 -17.20 -14.68 -15.14
CA THR A 61 -17.66 -16.01 -14.69
C THR A 61 -17.07 -17.21 -15.44
N ILE A 62 -16.12 -17.93 -14.82
CA ILE A 62 -15.80 -19.29 -15.25
C ILE A 62 -17.05 -20.17 -15.06
N PRO A 63 -17.72 -20.65 -16.13
CA PRO A 63 -18.89 -21.49 -15.99
C PRO A 63 -18.41 -22.88 -15.53
N GLY A 64 -18.44 -23.16 -14.23
CA GLY A 64 -17.98 -24.46 -13.74
C GLY A 64 -17.63 -24.62 -12.26
N GLY A 65 -17.76 -23.60 -11.40
CA GLY A 65 -17.88 -23.80 -9.95
C GLY A 65 -16.76 -24.59 -9.25
N GLN A 66 -15.54 -24.61 -9.78
CA GLN A 66 -14.33 -25.08 -9.10
C GLN A 66 -13.30 -23.97 -9.25
N GLY A 67 -13.29 -23.07 -8.26
CA GLY A 67 -12.63 -21.77 -8.27
C GLY A 67 -11.10 -21.84 -8.20
N VAL A 68 -10.48 -22.32 -9.26
CA VAL A 68 -9.06 -22.09 -9.52
C VAL A 68 -9.00 -20.95 -10.54
N PHE A 69 -8.78 -19.73 -10.06
CA PHE A 69 -8.28 -18.67 -10.94
C PHE A 69 -6.90 -19.14 -11.39
N PRO A 70 -6.65 -19.41 -12.68
CA PRO A 70 -5.29 -19.64 -13.14
C PRO A 70 -4.63 -18.27 -13.15
N LEU A 71 -4.19 -17.83 -11.97
CA LEU A 71 -3.33 -16.69 -11.90
C LEU A 71 -1.97 -17.16 -12.41
N PHE A 72 -1.72 -16.86 -13.68
CA PHE A 72 -0.44 -17.13 -14.28
C PHE A 72 0.59 -16.18 -13.70
N VAL A 73 1.30 -16.75 -12.74
CA VAL A 73 2.69 -16.50 -12.51
C VAL A 73 3.49 -16.62 -13.82
N PRO A 74 4.45 -15.72 -14.11
CA PRO A 74 5.52 -16.04 -15.05
C PRO A 74 6.28 -17.28 -14.55
N VAL A 75 5.98 -18.45 -15.15
CA VAL A 75 6.62 -19.78 -15.26
C VAL A 75 7.48 -20.36 -14.11
N ASP A 76 8.04 -19.57 -13.19
CA ASP A 76 8.95 -19.99 -12.12
C ASP A 76 8.40 -19.80 -10.68
N LYS A 77 7.21 -19.22 -10.47
CA LYS A 77 6.59 -19.11 -9.12
C LYS A 77 5.45 -20.14 -8.96
N ASP A 78 5.33 -20.66 -7.75
CA ASP A 78 4.58 -21.85 -7.37
C ASP A 78 3.12 -21.89 -7.92
N PRO A 79 2.74 -22.92 -8.70
CA PRO A 79 1.39 -23.08 -9.25
C PRO A 79 0.30 -23.39 -8.21
N GLU A 80 0.65 -23.70 -6.96
CA GLU A 80 -0.34 -24.06 -5.92
C GLU A 80 -0.97 -22.84 -5.21
N THR A 81 -0.41 -21.64 -5.37
CA THR A 81 -0.92 -20.44 -4.68
C THR A 81 -2.10 -19.83 -5.44
N SER A 82 -3.31 -19.93 -4.87
CA SER A 82 -4.55 -19.41 -5.45
C SER A 82 -4.74 -17.89 -5.22
N GLY A 83 -4.79 -17.09 -6.29
CA GLY A 83 -5.15 -15.66 -6.31
C GLY A 83 -4.09 -14.76 -6.95
N ILE A 84 -4.20 -13.42 -6.90
CA ILE A 84 -3.25 -12.51 -7.59
C ILE A 84 -1.94 -12.41 -6.80
N GLN A 85 -0.96 -13.22 -7.19
CA GLN A 85 0.45 -13.12 -6.82
C GLN A 85 1.01 -11.82 -7.36
N GLY A 86 1.55 -11.00 -6.46
CA GLY A 86 2.31 -9.81 -6.85
C GLY A 86 3.79 -10.10 -7.01
N GLY A 87 4.54 -9.01 -7.03
CA GLY A 87 5.98 -9.01 -6.81
C GLY A 87 6.39 -9.49 -5.42
N TYR A 88 7.64 -9.24 -5.10
CA TYR A 88 8.25 -9.45 -3.79
C TYR A 88 8.09 -8.18 -2.98
N VAL A 89 7.58 -8.27 -1.76
CA VAL A 89 7.57 -7.12 -0.86
C VAL A 89 8.93 -7.03 -0.15
N GLY A 90 9.52 -5.85 -0.19
CA GLY A 90 10.77 -5.54 0.50
C GLY A 90 10.50 -4.96 1.89
N VAL A 91 11.15 -5.50 2.91
CA VAL A 91 11.09 -4.98 4.29
C VAL A 91 12.50 -4.80 4.82
N GLU A 92 12.75 -3.66 5.45
CA GLU A 92 14.03 -3.28 6.03
C GLU A 92 13.93 -3.17 7.56
N ASN A 93 14.83 -3.85 8.28
CA ASN A 93 15.07 -3.66 9.70
C ASN A 93 16.21 -2.65 9.92
N ARG A 94 15.94 -1.60 10.70
CA ARG A 94 16.93 -0.58 11.08
C ARG A 94 17.42 -0.70 12.53
N LEU A 95 16.95 -1.70 13.27
CA LEU A 95 17.40 -1.98 14.63
C LEU A 95 18.77 -2.67 14.61
N THR A 96 19.76 -2.10 15.29
CA THR A 96 21.15 -2.59 15.27
C THR A 96 21.41 -3.79 16.17
N GLU A 97 20.57 -4.01 17.19
CA GLU A 97 20.78 -5.06 18.21
C GLU A 97 19.70 -6.14 18.22
N GLN A 98 18.63 -5.96 17.44
CA GLN A 98 17.46 -6.84 17.48
C GLN A 98 17.07 -7.28 16.09
N PHE A 99 16.80 -8.56 15.94
CA PHE A 99 16.09 -9.05 14.78
C PHE A 99 14.60 -8.72 14.92
N ILE A 100 13.92 -8.63 13.78
CA ILE A 100 12.47 -8.54 13.72
C ILE A 100 11.92 -9.79 13.03
N ARG A 101 10.76 -10.24 13.48
CA ARG A 101 9.98 -11.26 12.81
C ARG A 101 8.73 -10.60 12.27
N THR A 102 8.56 -10.64 10.96
CA THR A 102 7.30 -10.23 10.34
C THR A 102 6.22 -11.28 10.61
N ILE A 103 4.98 -10.85 10.78
CA ILE A 103 3.87 -11.73 11.17
C ILE A 103 2.76 -11.70 10.12
N ARG A 104 2.40 -10.50 9.68
CA ARG A 104 1.20 -10.28 8.87
C ARG A 104 1.45 -9.17 7.85
N HIS A 105 0.81 -9.31 6.70
CA HIS A 105 0.71 -8.25 5.70
C HIS A 105 -0.77 -7.91 5.56
N ASP A 106 -1.08 -6.64 5.78
CA ASP A 106 -2.44 -6.11 5.80
C ASP A 106 -2.62 -5.20 4.59
N CYS A 107 -3.72 -5.36 3.85
CA CYS A 107 -4.00 -4.59 2.64
C CYS A 107 -5.43 -4.04 2.64
N ASP A 108 -5.53 -2.76 2.32
CA ASP A 108 -6.77 -2.06 1.99
C ASP A 108 -6.81 -1.75 0.49
N TYR A 109 -8.02 -1.60 -0.05
CA TYR A 109 -8.21 -1.50 -1.51
C TYR A 109 -9.05 -0.29 -1.89
N ILE A 110 -8.63 0.40 -2.95
CA ILE A 110 -9.35 1.56 -3.50
C ILE A 110 -9.46 1.43 -5.01
N VAL A 111 -10.66 1.63 -5.56
CA VAL A 111 -10.90 1.76 -7.00
C VAL A 111 -11.25 3.21 -7.33
N PRO A 112 -10.34 4.00 -7.93
CA PRO A 112 -10.66 5.37 -8.30
C PRO A 112 -11.85 5.44 -9.26
N GLY A 113 -12.84 6.27 -8.92
CA GLY A 113 -14.05 6.45 -9.72
C GLY A 113 -15.15 5.41 -9.49
N SER A 114 -15.01 4.50 -8.51
CA SER A 114 -16.11 3.63 -8.10
C SER A 114 -17.21 4.41 -7.37
N ASP A 115 -18.39 3.80 -7.26
CA ASP A 115 -19.47 4.32 -6.42
C ASP A 115 -19.01 4.44 -4.96
N PRO A 116 -19.33 5.54 -4.23
CA PRO A 116 -19.00 5.67 -2.81
C PRO A 116 -19.62 4.61 -1.89
N ALA A 117 -20.64 3.89 -2.34
CA ALA A 117 -21.24 2.76 -1.63
C ALA A 117 -20.43 1.46 -1.76
N LEU A 118 -19.41 1.41 -2.64
CA LEU A 118 -18.52 0.27 -2.76
C LEU A 118 -17.52 0.26 -1.61
N ASP A 119 -17.73 -0.62 -0.64
CA ASP A 119 -16.81 -0.88 0.48
C ASP A 119 -16.10 -2.22 0.25
N ILE A 120 -14.86 -2.17 -0.24
CA ILE A 120 -14.07 -3.37 -0.53
C ILE A 120 -13.50 -3.89 0.80
N PRO A 121 -13.77 -5.16 1.18
CA PRO A 121 -13.23 -5.70 2.42
C PRO A 121 -11.70 -5.71 2.37
N SER A 122 -11.08 -5.36 3.50
CA SER A 122 -9.63 -5.48 3.66
C SER A 122 -9.20 -6.94 3.76
N ASP A 123 -7.99 -7.22 3.30
CA ASP A 123 -7.39 -8.54 3.36
C ASP A 123 -6.19 -8.55 4.32
N SER A 124 -5.93 -9.72 4.90
CA SER A 124 -4.69 -9.96 5.63
C SER A 124 -4.23 -11.40 5.46
N TRP A 125 -2.92 -11.61 5.39
CA TRP A 125 -2.34 -12.95 5.33
C TRP A 125 -1.06 -13.03 6.14
N ASN A 126 -0.70 -14.27 6.49
CA ASN A 126 0.54 -14.54 7.20
C ASN A 126 1.72 -14.20 6.32
N PHE A 127 2.60 -13.37 6.86
CA PHE A 127 3.82 -12.93 6.21
C PHE A 127 4.95 -13.10 7.21
N THR A 128 5.65 -14.22 7.15
CA THR A 128 6.67 -14.57 8.15
C THR A 128 8.06 -14.60 7.52
N ALA A 129 8.85 -13.59 7.82
CA ALA A 129 10.27 -13.52 7.56
C ALA A 129 10.99 -13.08 8.84
N VAL A 130 12.20 -13.60 9.06
CA VAL A 130 13.07 -13.15 10.14
C VAL A 130 14.14 -12.27 9.50
N ILE A 131 14.17 -11.00 9.89
CA ILE A 131 15.08 -10.00 9.34
C ILE A 131 16.12 -9.73 10.42
N PRO A 132 17.41 -10.01 10.17
CA PRO A 132 18.46 -9.82 11.18
C PRO A 132 18.63 -8.34 11.55
N PRO A 133 19.38 -8.04 12.62
CA PRO A 133 19.69 -6.65 12.96
C PRO A 133 20.42 -5.92 11.83
N ALA A 134 20.25 -4.61 11.77
CA ALA A 134 21.03 -3.72 10.93
C ALA A 134 22.53 -3.81 11.29
N THR A 135 23.40 -3.66 10.30
CA THR A 135 24.84 -3.64 10.51
C THR A 135 25.33 -2.21 10.74
N VAL A 136 26.19 -2.02 11.74
CA VAL A 136 26.86 -0.74 12.01
C VAL A 136 28.28 -0.83 11.47
N ASP A 137 28.64 0.08 10.57
CA ASP A 137 30.02 0.24 10.13
C ASP A 137 30.85 0.81 11.29
N GLU A 138 31.87 0.07 11.73
CA GLU A 138 32.68 0.43 12.90
C GLU A 138 33.54 1.69 12.68
N ASP A 139 33.91 1.97 11.44
CA ASP A 139 34.79 3.09 11.09
C ASP A 139 33.99 4.39 10.90
N THR A 140 32.77 4.30 10.37
CA THR A 140 31.94 5.47 10.03
C THR A 140 30.76 5.69 10.99
N GLY A 141 30.39 4.67 11.76
CA GLY A 141 29.16 4.67 12.57
C GLY A 141 27.88 4.62 11.73
N GLN A 142 27.98 4.37 10.42
CA GLN A 142 26.83 4.34 9.52
C GLN A 142 26.03 3.05 9.75
N ILE A 143 24.71 3.21 9.94
CA ILE A 143 23.78 2.08 10.04
C ILE A 143 23.32 1.70 8.63
N THR A 144 23.52 0.43 8.27
CA THR A 144 22.99 -0.17 7.05
C THR A 144 21.86 -1.13 7.44
N GLY A 145 20.64 -0.81 7.02
CA GLY A 145 19.46 -1.63 7.31
C GLY A 145 19.58 -3.02 6.70
N SER A 146 19.05 -4.02 7.40
CA SER A 146 18.96 -5.38 6.87
C SER A 146 17.66 -5.54 6.10
N THR A 147 17.74 -5.97 4.85
CA THR A 147 16.57 -6.12 3.98
C THR A 147 16.23 -7.59 3.75
N THR A 148 14.95 -7.87 3.61
CA THR A 148 14.45 -9.13 3.05
C THR A 148 13.42 -8.84 1.99
N TYR A 149 13.38 -9.68 0.97
CA TYR A 149 12.36 -9.68 -0.06
C TYR A 149 11.66 -11.03 -0.01
N THR A 150 10.33 -11.03 0.02
CA THR A 150 9.59 -12.29 -0.08
C THR A 150 8.33 -12.09 -0.91
N GLN A 151 7.99 -13.14 -1.63
CA GLN A 151 6.83 -13.13 -2.48
C GLN A 151 5.55 -13.05 -1.64
N VAL A 152 4.61 -12.23 -2.11
CA VAL A 152 3.29 -12.10 -1.49
C VAL A 152 2.18 -12.18 -2.52
N GLN A 153 1.04 -12.71 -2.08
CA GLN A 153 -0.23 -12.41 -2.72
C GLN A 153 -0.53 -10.91 -2.56
N ILE A 154 -1.26 -10.25 -3.45
CA ILE A 154 -1.66 -8.83 -3.25
C ILE A 154 -3.18 -8.71 -3.13
N VAL A 155 -3.91 -9.53 -3.87
CA VAL A 155 -5.37 -9.54 -3.86
C VAL A 155 -5.82 -10.98 -3.67
N SER A 156 -6.61 -11.23 -2.61
CA SER A 156 -7.17 -12.55 -2.39
C SER A 156 -8.26 -12.88 -3.42
N ASN A 157 -8.58 -14.17 -3.52
CA ASN A 157 -9.72 -14.62 -4.32
C ASN A 157 -11.05 -14.02 -3.83
N GLN A 158 -11.17 -13.76 -2.52
CA GLN A 158 -12.40 -13.19 -1.94
C GLN A 158 -12.64 -11.76 -2.43
N VAL A 159 -11.60 -10.92 -2.48
CA VAL A 159 -11.71 -9.57 -3.03
C VAL A 159 -12.03 -9.61 -4.51
N VAL A 160 -11.41 -10.50 -5.30
CA VAL A 160 -11.75 -10.64 -6.72
C VAL A 160 -13.22 -11.07 -6.92
N GLN A 161 -13.72 -12.00 -6.12
CA GLN A 161 -15.14 -12.41 -6.15
C GLN A 161 -16.06 -11.25 -5.76
N PHE A 162 -15.69 -10.50 -4.72
CA PHE A 162 -16.43 -9.32 -4.29
C PHE A 162 -16.53 -8.27 -5.41
N LEU A 163 -15.42 -7.98 -6.09
CA LEU A 163 -15.39 -7.07 -7.24
C LEU A 163 -16.28 -7.58 -8.40
N ASN A 164 -16.30 -8.89 -8.63
CA ASN A 164 -17.17 -9.49 -9.66
C ASN A 164 -18.66 -9.39 -9.32
N VAL A 165 -19.04 -9.60 -8.06
CA VAL A 165 -20.45 -9.50 -7.63
C VAL A 165 -20.94 -8.04 -7.69
N ASN A 166 -20.07 -7.08 -7.37
CA ASN A 166 -20.40 -5.66 -7.33
C ASN A 166 -20.01 -4.91 -8.62
N ARG A 167 -20.02 -5.61 -9.76
CA ARG A 167 -19.56 -5.08 -11.05
C ARG A 167 -20.26 -3.80 -11.48
N ASN A 168 -21.52 -3.62 -11.07
CA ASN A 168 -22.34 -2.44 -11.36
C ASN A 168 -21.92 -1.18 -10.58
N LEU A 169 -21.10 -1.31 -9.53
CA LEU A 169 -20.57 -0.20 -8.72
C LEU A 169 -19.14 0.19 -9.13
N LEU A 170 -18.54 -0.55 -10.07
CA LEU A 170 -17.19 -0.33 -10.56
C LEU A 170 -17.21 0.50 -11.86
N PRO A 171 -16.13 1.22 -12.16
CA PRO A 171 -15.98 1.86 -13.46
C PRO A 171 -16.02 0.86 -14.62
N GLU A 172 -16.30 1.37 -15.82
CA GLU A 172 -16.11 0.59 -17.05
C GLU A 172 -14.64 0.15 -17.17
N LEU A 173 -14.41 -1.05 -17.74
CA LEU A 173 -13.04 -1.52 -17.99
C LEU A 173 -12.40 -0.69 -19.11
N PRO A 174 -11.08 -0.45 -19.06
CA PRO A 174 -10.17 -0.85 -17.99
C PRO A 174 -10.23 0.08 -16.77
N PHE A 175 -10.07 -0.47 -15.57
CA PHE A 175 -9.95 0.33 -14.34
C PHE A 175 -8.78 -0.13 -13.48
N ARG A 176 -8.38 0.72 -12.52
CA ARG A 176 -7.30 0.42 -11.58
C ARG A 176 -7.84 0.14 -10.18
N LEU A 177 -7.25 -0.85 -9.54
CA LEU A 177 -7.35 -1.12 -8.11
C LEU A 177 -6.00 -0.78 -7.49
N THR A 178 -5.98 0.14 -6.54
CA THR A 178 -4.80 0.45 -5.73
C THR A 178 -4.91 -0.33 -4.43
N ALA A 179 -3.99 -1.26 -4.21
CA ALA A 179 -3.79 -1.90 -2.91
C ALA A 179 -2.82 -1.04 -2.08
N ILE A 180 -3.24 -0.71 -0.87
CA ILE A 180 -2.46 0.03 0.12
C ILE A 180 -2.15 -0.95 1.22
N CYS A 181 -0.90 -1.36 1.34
CA CYS A 181 -0.53 -2.42 2.27
C CYS A 181 0.58 -2.03 3.22
N ASN A 182 0.61 -2.65 4.39
CA ASN A 182 1.69 -2.54 5.35
C ASN A 182 2.03 -3.90 5.96
N VAL A 183 3.22 -4.01 6.55
CA VAL A 183 3.71 -5.21 7.23
C VAL A 183 3.71 -4.96 8.73
N VAL A 184 3.14 -5.91 9.47
CA VAL A 184 3.24 -5.98 10.93
C VAL A 184 4.39 -6.89 11.30
N ALA A 185 5.30 -6.39 12.14
CA ALA A 185 6.46 -7.11 12.63
C ALA A 185 6.56 -7.01 14.16
N VAL A 186 7.26 -7.97 14.77
CA VAL A 186 7.55 -7.99 16.20
C VAL A 186 9.04 -8.19 16.42
N SER A 187 9.67 -7.37 17.28
CA SER A 187 11.08 -7.55 17.63
C SER A 187 11.29 -8.71 18.59
N GLN A 188 12.55 -9.08 18.78
CA GLN A 188 12.95 -10.01 19.84
C GLN A 188 12.51 -9.56 21.25
N ALA A 189 12.38 -8.26 21.49
CA ALA A 189 11.91 -7.71 22.76
C ALA A 189 10.38 -7.82 22.96
N GLY A 190 9.64 -8.18 21.92
CA GLY A 190 8.18 -8.25 21.93
C GLY A 190 7.48 -6.95 21.51
N ASP A 191 8.24 -5.93 21.09
CA ASP A 191 7.66 -4.69 20.58
C ASP A 191 7.05 -4.92 19.19
N THR A 192 5.89 -4.33 18.94
CA THR A 192 5.20 -4.43 17.65
C THR A 192 5.48 -3.20 16.80
N PHE A 193 5.79 -3.42 15.53
CA PHE A 193 6.06 -2.39 14.52
C PHE A 193 5.11 -2.57 13.35
N VAL A 194 4.70 -1.46 12.76
CA VAL A 194 3.97 -1.42 11.49
C VAL A 194 4.81 -0.58 10.52
N THR A 195 5.03 -1.07 9.30
CA THR A 195 5.74 -0.32 8.28
C THR A 195 4.93 0.89 7.79
N ASN A 196 5.56 1.76 7.01
CA ASN A 196 4.82 2.68 6.14
C ASN A 196 3.93 1.92 5.16
N ASP A 197 2.93 2.63 4.63
CA ASP A 197 2.10 2.14 3.55
C ASP A 197 2.90 1.99 2.26
N MET A 198 2.63 0.90 1.54
CA MET A 198 3.19 0.54 0.25
C MET A 198 2.05 0.42 -0.75
N LEU A 199 2.20 1.05 -1.90
CA LEU A 199 1.18 1.06 -2.94
C LEU A 199 1.49 0.02 -4.00
N TYR A 200 0.49 -0.76 -4.41
CA TYR A 200 0.55 -1.66 -5.55
C TYR A 200 -0.65 -1.44 -6.46
N GLN A 201 -0.43 -1.37 -7.77
CA GLN A 201 -1.52 -1.16 -8.73
C GLN A 201 -1.88 -2.46 -9.44
N VAL A 202 -3.17 -2.79 -9.46
CA VAL A 202 -3.72 -3.87 -10.27
C VAL A 202 -4.63 -3.25 -11.31
N ILE A 203 -4.31 -3.45 -12.59
CA ILE A 203 -5.13 -2.95 -13.69
C ILE A 203 -6.02 -4.09 -14.17
N PHE A 204 -7.34 -3.90 -14.07
CA PHE A 204 -8.30 -4.85 -14.63
C PHE A 204 -8.64 -4.44 -16.06
N THR A 205 -8.58 -5.39 -16.99
CA THR A 205 -8.91 -5.20 -18.40
C THR A 205 -9.78 -6.33 -18.95
N ASN A 206 -10.51 -6.06 -20.02
CA ASN A 206 -11.28 -7.01 -20.83
C ASN A 206 -10.47 -7.53 -22.05
N GLU A 207 -9.20 -7.15 -22.17
CA GLU A 207 -8.36 -7.52 -23.31
C GLU A 207 -7.40 -8.66 -22.93
N PRO A 208 -7.59 -9.87 -23.48
CA PRO A 208 -6.77 -11.02 -23.11
C PRO A 208 -5.31 -10.88 -23.57
N SER A 209 -5.05 -10.05 -24.59
CA SER A 209 -3.69 -9.73 -25.07
C SER A 209 -2.83 -9.00 -24.04
N CYS A 210 -3.44 -8.44 -23.01
CA CYS A 210 -2.76 -7.68 -21.95
C CYS A 210 -2.34 -8.50 -20.75
N ARG A 211 -2.61 -9.80 -20.76
CA ARG A 211 -2.41 -10.68 -19.61
C ARG A 211 -0.92 -10.78 -19.26
N GLY A 212 -0.57 -10.47 -18.01
CA GLY A 212 0.79 -10.63 -17.47
C GLY A 212 1.79 -9.55 -17.91
N VAL A 213 1.31 -8.47 -18.55
CA VAL A 213 2.13 -7.30 -18.87
C VAL A 213 2.26 -6.46 -17.60
N ALA A 214 3.47 -5.99 -17.29
CA ALA A 214 3.69 -5.05 -16.18
C ALA A 214 2.82 -3.79 -16.38
N ALA A 215 2.21 -3.28 -15.30
CA ALA A 215 1.32 -2.12 -15.37
C ALA A 215 1.99 -0.89 -16.00
N SER A 216 3.32 -0.78 -15.88
CA SER A 216 4.15 0.31 -16.43
C SER A 216 4.35 0.27 -17.94
N VAL A 217 4.23 -0.91 -18.57
CA VAL A 217 4.49 -1.07 -20.01
C VAL A 217 3.30 -0.61 -20.85
N GLY A 218 2.11 -0.48 -20.22
CA GLY A 218 0.89 -0.02 -20.87
C GLY A 218 0.38 -1.05 -21.88
N CYS A 219 -0.80 -1.61 -21.64
CA CYS A 219 -1.44 -2.40 -22.68
C CYS A 219 -2.09 -1.46 -23.70
N SER A 220 -1.56 -1.44 -24.92
CA SER A 220 -1.82 -0.39 -25.91
C SER A 220 -3.09 -0.57 -26.76
N SER A 221 -3.99 -1.49 -26.42
CA SER A 221 -5.16 -1.77 -27.27
C SER A 221 -6.38 -0.87 -27.03
N ALA A 222 -6.39 -0.05 -25.98
CA ALA A 222 -7.40 1.00 -25.83
C ALA A 222 -7.01 2.27 -26.60
N THR A 223 -7.39 2.35 -27.88
CA THR A 223 -7.45 3.60 -28.67
C THR A 223 -8.29 4.66 -27.92
N GLY A 224 -7.68 5.42 -27.00
CA GLY A 224 -8.34 6.49 -26.25
C GLY A 224 -7.98 6.63 -24.78
N ALA A 225 -7.37 5.63 -24.14
CA ALA A 225 -6.85 5.78 -22.78
C ALA A 225 -5.40 6.28 -22.84
N GLY A 226 -5.14 7.49 -22.35
CA GLY A 226 -3.79 8.05 -22.30
C GLY A 226 -2.80 7.13 -21.56
N PRO A 227 -1.49 7.26 -21.82
CA PRO A 227 -0.48 6.39 -21.22
C PRO A 227 -0.61 6.38 -19.70
N PHE A 228 -0.67 5.18 -19.13
CA PHE A 228 -0.75 5.00 -17.70
C PHE A 228 0.61 5.37 -17.08
N VAL A 229 0.69 6.54 -16.43
CA VAL A 229 1.88 6.93 -15.68
C VAL A 229 1.93 6.10 -14.39
N THR A 230 2.86 5.15 -14.31
CA THR A 230 3.24 4.49 -13.06
C THR A 230 4.32 5.32 -12.39
N GLY A 231 4.03 5.89 -11.22
CA GLY A 231 5.06 6.50 -10.39
C GLY A 231 5.92 5.39 -9.78
N VAL A 232 7.10 5.14 -10.35
CA VAL A 232 8.14 4.36 -9.67
C VAL A 232 8.70 5.24 -8.55
N GLY A 233 8.14 5.09 -7.35
CA GLY A 233 8.63 5.76 -6.16
C GLY A 233 9.91 5.09 -5.69
N THR A 234 11.06 5.70 -5.94
CA THR A 234 12.31 5.37 -5.24
C THR A 234 12.10 5.79 -3.78
N GLY A 235 11.90 4.83 -2.88
CA GLY A 235 11.54 5.06 -1.47
C GLY A 235 12.17 6.32 -0.86
N GLY A 236 11.39 7.39 -0.77
CA GLY A 236 11.88 8.71 -0.42
C GLY A 236 10.80 9.78 -0.64
N ASN A 237 10.06 10.07 0.44
CA ASN A 237 9.03 11.11 0.56
C ASN A 237 7.78 10.92 -0.34
N LEU A 238 6.67 10.55 0.31
CA LEU A 238 5.34 10.61 -0.27
C LEU A 238 5.01 12.08 -0.55
N VAL A 239 5.19 12.51 -1.81
CA VAL A 239 4.53 13.73 -2.27
C VAL A 239 3.05 13.40 -2.31
N THR A 240 2.30 13.98 -1.38
CA THR A 240 0.85 13.94 -1.30
C THR A 240 0.25 14.11 -2.69
N PHE A 241 -0.53 13.14 -3.15
CA PHE A 241 -1.32 13.28 -4.36
C PHE A 241 -2.40 14.34 -4.11
N GLY A 242 -2.16 15.56 -4.63
CA GLY A 242 -3.18 16.57 -4.91
C GLY A 242 -3.94 17.13 -3.71
N ASP A 243 -3.37 18.14 -3.06
CA ASP A 243 -4.22 19.28 -2.72
C ASP A 243 -4.48 20.05 -4.03
N PRO A 244 -5.74 20.26 -4.46
CA PRO A 244 -6.03 21.15 -5.57
C PRO A 244 -5.67 22.57 -5.14
N ASP A 245 -4.54 23.08 -5.65
CA ASP A 245 -4.16 24.48 -5.52
C ASP A 245 -5.26 25.36 -6.15
N PRO A 246 -5.98 26.20 -5.38
CA PRO A 246 -7.15 26.92 -5.88
C PRO A 246 -6.80 28.21 -6.64
N GLU A 247 -5.54 28.46 -7.03
CA GLU A 247 -5.16 29.70 -7.69
C GLU A 247 -4.29 29.51 -8.93
N THR A 248 -4.90 29.16 -10.06
CA THR A 248 -4.39 29.61 -11.38
C THR A 248 -5.52 29.77 -12.38
N THR A 249 -6.16 30.94 -12.34
CA THR A 249 -6.92 31.48 -13.47
C THR A 249 -5.94 31.85 -14.60
N THR A 250 -5.79 30.97 -15.59
CA THR A 250 -5.16 31.37 -16.86
C THR A 250 -6.23 31.45 -17.96
N SER A 251 -6.47 32.69 -18.36
CA SER A 251 -7.34 33.14 -19.43
C SER A 251 -6.64 33.07 -20.80
N GLY A 252 -7.36 32.64 -21.84
CA GLY A 252 -6.97 32.74 -23.26
C GLY A 252 -6.04 31.62 -23.73
N ASP A 253 -6.14 31.05 -24.93
CA ASP A 253 -6.54 31.66 -26.19
C ASP A 253 -6.97 30.56 -27.18
N THR A 254 -8.01 30.84 -27.96
CA THR A 254 -8.59 29.97 -28.98
C THR A 254 -7.93 30.29 -30.32
N THR A 255 -7.08 29.40 -30.82
CA THR A 255 -6.64 29.46 -32.23
C THR A 255 -7.07 28.25 -33.02
N THR A 256 -8.10 28.51 -33.80
CA THR A 256 -8.63 27.72 -34.92
C THR A 256 -7.54 27.53 -35.99
N SER A 257 -7.27 26.29 -36.39
CA SER A 257 -6.59 26.01 -37.66
C SER A 257 -7.41 25.01 -38.48
N SER A 258 -8.03 25.54 -39.53
CA SER A 258 -8.72 24.83 -40.59
C SER A 258 -7.70 24.32 -41.61
N SER A 259 -7.68 23.01 -41.88
CA SER A 259 -7.02 22.46 -43.07
C SER A 259 -8.09 22.08 -44.09
N SER A 260 -8.02 22.72 -45.25
CA SER A 260 -8.86 22.48 -46.43
C SER A 260 -8.18 21.48 -47.35
N SER A 261 -8.85 20.36 -47.63
CA SER A 261 -8.48 19.44 -48.70
C SER A 261 -9.26 19.80 -49.97
N SER A 262 -8.58 20.30 -51.01
CA SER A 262 -9.14 20.43 -52.35
C SER A 262 -8.57 19.35 -53.26
N GLY A 263 -9.43 18.43 -53.70
CA GLY A 263 -9.16 17.55 -54.82
C GLY A 263 -9.36 18.28 -56.15
N ALA A 264 -8.57 17.91 -57.16
CA ALA A 264 -8.87 18.19 -58.55
C ALA A 264 -8.46 16.99 -59.40
N ALA A 265 -9.41 16.52 -60.19
CA ALA A 265 -9.32 15.40 -61.10
C ALA A 265 -8.95 15.87 -62.52
N ALA A 266 -8.47 14.89 -63.30
CA ALA A 266 -8.70 14.69 -64.73
C ALA A 266 -8.34 15.80 -65.75
N SER A 267 -7.36 15.47 -66.60
CA SER A 267 -7.54 15.38 -68.06
C SER A 267 -6.51 14.42 -68.64
#